data_AF-A0A8S0P9H8-F1
#
_entry.id   AF-A0A8S0P9H8-F1
#
_cell.length_a   1.000
_cell.length_b   1.000
_cell.length_c   1.000
_cell.angle_alpha   90.00
_cell.angle_beta   90.00
_cell.angle_gamma   90.00
#
_symmetry.space_group_name_H-M   'P 1'
#
loop_
_entity.id
_entity.type
_entity.pdbx_description
1 polymer ?
#
loop_
_entity_poly.entity_id
_entity_poly.type
_entity_poly.pdbx_seq_one_letter_code
_entity_poly.pdbx_strand_id
1 'polypeptide(L)'
;MDGGEGRAGIRVGGHEVLRYVGVVDVVNQKGIVELRRYKKEHPFAQLTGSDNIIAFTTQRYEKQPLIVRGPGAGAEVTAGGVFSDILRLASYLGAPS
;
A
#
# COMPACT_ATOMS: atom_id res chain seq x y z
N MET A 1 1.12 17.76 -25.35
CA MET A 1 0.56 16.40 -25.45
C MET A 1 0.98 15.68 -24.19
N ASP A 2 0.14 15.73 -23.17
CA ASP A 2 0.45 15.20 -21.84
C ASP A 2 0.17 13.69 -21.83
N GLY A 3 1.23 12.90 -21.69
CA GLY A 3 1.19 11.44 -21.71
C GLY A 3 0.49 10.93 -20.45
N GLY A 4 -0.79 10.55 -20.61
CA GLY A 4 -1.61 10.04 -19.52
C GLY A 4 -1.13 8.68 -19.02
N GLU A 5 -0.19 8.68 -18.07
CA GLU A 5 0.06 7.52 -17.22
C GLU A 5 -1.23 7.21 -16.44
N GLY A 6 -1.80 6.03 -16.71
CA GLY A 6 -3.09 5.60 -16.19
C GLY A 6 -3.10 5.56 -14.67
N ARG A 7 -3.87 6.45 -14.05
CA ARG A 7 -4.15 6.41 -12.61
C ARG A 7 -4.83 5.08 -12.28
N ALA A 8 -4.32 4.37 -11.28
CA ALA A 8 -4.73 3.02 -10.94
C ALA A 8 -6.15 2.96 -10.32
N GLY A 9 -7.21 3.12 -11.12
CA GLY A 9 -8.55 2.61 -10.81
C GLY A 9 -9.72 3.38 -11.44
N ILE A 10 -10.91 2.83 -11.25
CA ILE A 10 -12.11 3.16 -12.03
C ILE A 10 -12.78 4.42 -11.48
N ARG A 11 -13.05 5.41 -12.33
CA ARG A 11 -13.83 6.60 -11.96
C ARG A 11 -15.30 6.21 -11.83
N VAL A 12 -15.92 6.58 -10.72
CA VAL A 12 -17.38 6.49 -10.52
C VAL A 12 -17.87 7.92 -10.32
N GLY A 13 -19.02 8.26 -10.90
CA GLY A 13 -19.56 9.63 -10.92
C GLY A 13 -19.47 10.36 -9.57
N GLY A 14 -19.27 11.68 -9.61
CA GLY A 14 -18.86 12.46 -8.44
C GLY A 14 -17.34 12.41 -8.23
N HIS A 15 -16.82 13.13 -7.23
CA HIS A 15 -15.38 13.27 -6.95
C HIS A 15 -14.76 12.01 -6.31
N GLU A 16 -15.09 10.82 -6.80
CA GLU A 16 -14.70 9.53 -6.22
C GLU A 16 -14.01 8.61 -7.23
N VAL A 17 -13.31 7.61 -6.70
CA VAL A 17 -12.67 6.52 -7.45
C VAL A 17 -12.89 5.20 -6.74
N LEU A 18 -12.98 4.11 -7.50
CA LEU A 18 -12.96 2.75 -6.98
C LEU A 18 -11.53 2.24 -6.86
N ARG A 19 -11.28 1.49 -5.79
CA ARG A 19 -10.04 0.77 -5.54
C ARG A 19 -10.35 -0.64 -5.04
N TYR A 20 -9.61 -1.62 -5.54
CA TYR A 20 -9.62 -2.98 -5.02
C TYR A 20 -8.70 -3.03 -3.80
N VAL A 21 -9.25 -3.29 -2.63
CA VAL A 21 -8.54 -3.14 -1.36
C VAL A 21 -8.73 -4.35 -0.47
N GLY A 22 -7.68 -4.71 0.25
CA GLY A 22 -7.76 -5.57 1.43
C GLY A 22 -7.95 -4.72 2.68
N VAL A 23 -8.82 -5.16 3.59
CA VAL A 23 -9.04 -4.53 4.89
C VAL A 23 -8.92 -5.57 5.98
N VAL A 24 -8.09 -5.26 6.98
CA VAL A 24 -7.87 -6.08 8.16
C VAL A 24 -8.43 -5.33 9.36
N ASP A 25 -9.51 -5.86 9.93
CA ASP A 25 -10.08 -5.40 11.19
C ASP A 25 -9.63 -6.34 12.30
N VAL A 26 -8.63 -5.89 13.06
CA VAL A 26 -8.02 -6.68 14.13
C VAL A 26 -8.98 -6.86 15.31
N VAL A 27 -9.83 -5.87 15.60
CA VAL A 27 -10.77 -5.91 16.73
C VAL A 27 -11.83 -6.97 16.50
N ASN A 28 -12.35 -7.03 15.27
CA ASN A 28 -13.36 -8.01 14.87
C ASN A 28 -12.77 -9.29 14.25
N GLN A 29 -11.44 -9.45 14.25
CA GLN A 29 -10.71 -10.58 13.67
C GLN A 29 -11.12 -10.91 12.22
N LYS A 30 -11.31 -9.88 11.39
CA LYS A 30 -11.88 -10.01 10.05
C LYS A 30 -10.92 -9.50 8.98
N GLY A 31 -10.72 -10.31 7.93
CA GLY A 31 -10.10 -9.90 6.68
C GLY A 31 -11.15 -9.83 5.56
N ILE A 32 -11.14 -8.77 4.75
CA ILE A 32 -12.04 -8.62 3.59
C ILE A 32 -11.23 -8.11 2.40
N VAL A 33 -11.55 -8.60 1.20
CA VAL A 33 -11.07 -8.01 -0.05
C VAL A 33 -12.29 -7.58 -0.86
N GLU A 34 -12.36 -6.31 -1.23
CA GLU A 34 -13.53 -5.76 -1.93
C GLU A 34 -13.18 -4.50 -2.75
N LEU A 35 -14.10 -4.09 -3.62
CA LEU A 35 -14.06 -2.78 -4.24
C LEU A 35 -14.64 -1.72 -3.29
N ARG A 36 -13.83 -0.72 -2.91
CA ARG A 36 -14.29 0.42 -2.10
C ARG A 36 -14.19 1.73 -2.89
N ARG A 37 -15.08 2.67 -2.56
CA ARG A 37 -15.06 4.04 -3.07
C ARG A 37 -14.22 4.93 -2.15
N TYR A 38 -13.42 5.78 -2.76
CA TYR A 38 -12.63 6.80 -2.06
C TYR A 38 -12.81 8.14 -2.76
N LYS A 39 -12.86 9.22 -1.97
CA LYS A 39 -12.77 10.59 -2.50
C LYS A 39 -11.42 10.80 -3.20
N LYS A 40 -11.37 11.65 -4.23
CA LYS A 40 -10.15 11.94 -5.00
C LYS A 40 -9.00 12.49 -4.14
N GLU A 41 -9.32 13.12 -3.03
CA GLU A 41 -8.35 13.70 -2.09
C GLU A 41 -7.76 12.63 -1.16
N HIS A 42 -8.38 11.45 -1.06
CA HIS A 42 -7.90 10.36 -0.22
C HIS A 42 -6.57 9.80 -0.75
N PRO A 43 -5.59 9.42 0.10
CA PRO A 43 -4.30 8.88 -0.33
C PRO A 43 -4.40 7.72 -1.33
N PHE A 44 -5.39 6.84 -1.17
CA PHE A 44 -5.62 5.70 -2.06
C PHE A 44 -6.04 6.12 -3.48
N ALA A 45 -6.63 7.30 -3.64
CA ALA A 45 -7.00 7.82 -4.95
C ALA A 45 -5.79 8.36 -5.74
N GLN A 46 -4.67 8.64 -5.06
CA GLN A 46 -3.46 9.24 -5.63
C GLN A 46 -2.41 8.20 -6.09
N LEU A 47 -2.76 6.92 -6.12
CA LEU A 47 -1.92 5.85 -6.67
C LEU A 47 -1.68 6.03 -8.17
N THR A 48 -0.42 5.85 -8.58
CA THR A 48 0.05 5.92 -9.97
C THR A 48 0.78 4.63 -10.33
N GLY A 49 0.56 4.11 -11.55
CA GLY A 49 1.25 2.91 -12.02
C GLY A 49 0.99 1.68 -11.15
N SER A 50 2.07 0.99 -10.78
CA SER A 50 2.10 -0.23 -9.96
C SER A 50 2.39 0.02 -8.48
N ASP A 51 2.19 1.25 -7.99
CA ASP A 51 2.34 1.56 -6.58
C ASP A 51 1.32 0.78 -5.73
N ASN A 52 1.81 0.20 -4.64
CA ASN A 52 0.99 -0.30 -3.56
C ASN A 52 0.92 0.75 -2.43
N ILE A 53 -0.20 0.76 -1.70
CA ILE A 53 -0.40 1.61 -0.53
C ILE A 53 -1.03 0.81 0.59
N ILE A 54 -0.55 1.03 1.80
CA ILE A 54 -1.10 0.46 3.03
C ILE A 54 -1.32 1.60 4.02
N ALA A 55 -2.51 1.66 4.61
CA ALA A 55 -2.85 2.59 5.68
C ALA A 55 -2.99 1.82 7.00
N PHE A 56 -2.24 2.23 8.01
CA PHE A 56 -2.34 1.69 9.36
C PHE A 56 -3.04 2.69 10.27
N THR A 57 -4.19 2.29 10.80
CA THR A 57 -4.90 3.00 11.86
C THR A 57 -4.67 2.27 13.17
N THR A 58 -4.05 2.94 14.13
CA THR A 58 -3.75 2.38 15.47
C THR A 58 -4.11 3.40 16.54
N GLN A 59 -4.07 3.02 17.82
CA GLN A 59 -4.29 3.98 18.92
C GLN A 59 -3.33 5.18 18.86
N ARG A 60 -2.08 4.98 18.42
CA ARG A 60 -1.11 6.06 18.25
C ARG A 60 -1.39 6.92 17.00
N TYR A 61 -1.96 6.32 15.96
CA TYR A 61 -2.23 6.94 14.66
C TYR A 61 -3.73 7.02 14.38
N GLU A 62 -4.54 7.39 15.38
CA GLU A 62 -6.00 7.39 15.27
C GLU A 62 -6.52 8.52 14.37
N LYS A 63 -6.00 9.73 14.56
CA LYS A 63 -6.44 10.92 13.82
C LYS A 63 -5.85 11.01 12.41
N GLN A 64 -4.63 10.51 12.24
CA GLN A 64 -3.90 10.54 10.99
C GLN A 64 -3.24 9.17 10.78
N PRO A 65 -3.85 8.29 9.95
CA PRO A 65 -3.30 6.98 9.68
C PRO A 65 -1.87 7.05 9.12
N LEU A 66 -1.03 6.09 9.51
CA LEU A 66 0.30 5.94 8.93
C LEU A 66 0.15 5.36 7.52
N ILE A 67 0.61 6.10 6.52
CA ILE A 67 0.58 5.68 5.11
C ILE A 67 1.96 5.19 4.69
N VAL A 68 2.03 3.95 4.22
CA VAL A 68 3.21 3.39 3.53
C VAL A 68 2.85 3.23 2.06
N ARG A 69 3.63 3.86 1.18
CA ARG A 69 3.43 3.84 -0.28
C ARG A 69 4.76 3.62 -0.98
N GLY A 70 4.73 2.87 -2.07
CA GLY A 70 5.85 2.74 -3.00
C GLY A 70 5.55 1.69 -4.06
N PRO A 71 6.52 1.41 -4.95
CA PRO A 71 6.38 0.38 -5.96
C PRO A 71 6.03 -0.97 -5.32
N GLY A 72 4.90 -1.56 -5.74
CA GLY A 72 4.40 -2.80 -5.17
C GLY A 72 4.90 -4.07 -5.85
N ALA A 73 5.42 -3.92 -7.06
CA ALA A 73 5.90 -5.01 -7.90
C ALA A 73 7.00 -4.51 -8.84
N GLY A 74 7.87 -5.43 -9.26
CA GLY A 74 9.03 -5.15 -10.11
C GLY A 74 10.22 -6.00 -9.67
N ALA A 75 11.03 -6.45 -10.64
CA ALA A 75 12.13 -7.39 -10.36
C ALA A 75 13.11 -6.83 -9.32
N GLU A 76 13.57 -5.59 -9.51
CA GLU A 76 14.54 -4.94 -8.61
C GLU A 76 13.96 -4.67 -7.22
N VAL A 77 12.72 -4.19 -7.14
CA VAL A 77 12.07 -3.87 -5.86
C VAL A 77 11.81 -5.13 -5.04
N THR A 78 11.38 -6.21 -5.71
CA THR A 78 11.15 -7.51 -5.09
C THR A 78 12.47 -8.13 -4.61
N ALA A 79 13.51 -8.10 -5.44
CA ALA A 79 14.85 -8.57 -5.08
C ALA A 79 15.44 -7.80 -3.90
N GLY A 80 15.26 -6.47 -3.87
CA GLY A 80 15.67 -5.62 -2.75
C GLY A 80 14.97 -5.99 -1.44
N GLY A 81 13.68 -6.32 -1.50
CA GLY A 81 12.92 -6.83 -0.34
C GLY A 81 13.50 -8.14 0.20
N VAL A 82 13.70 -9.13 -0.66
CA VAL A 82 14.31 -10.42 -0.28
C VAL A 82 15.72 -10.23 0.28
N PHE A 83 16.54 -9.39 -0.36
CA PHE A 83 17.90 -9.13 0.11
C PHE A 83 17.91 -8.46 1.49
N SER A 84 16.99 -7.54 1.76
CA SER A 84 16.82 -6.94 3.10
C SER A 84 16.53 -7.99 4.15
N ASP A 85 15.69 -8.98 3.85
CA ASP A 85 15.40 -10.07 4.78
C ASP A 85 16.61 -10.98 5.00
N ILE A 86 17.44 -11.24 3.98
CA ILE A 86 18.72 -11.96 4.15
C ILE A 86 19.66 -11.19 5.09
N LEU A 87 19.80 -9.88 4.92
CA LEU A 87 20.64 -9.05 5.80
C LEU A 87 20.13 -9.07 7.24
N ARG A 88 18.81 -9.01 7.44
CA ARG A 88 18.21 -9.16 8.77
C ARG A 88 18.55 -10.51 9.37
N LEU A 89 18.35 -11.61 8.64
CA LEU A 89 18.67 -12.95 9.11
C LEU A 89 20.15 -13.09 9.47
N ALA A 90 21.07 -12.57 8.66
CA ALA A 90 22.50 -12.58 8.96
C ALA A 90 22.83 -11.81 10.24
N SER A 91 22.18 -10.65 10.45
CA SER A 91 22.32 -9.87 11.67
C SER A 91 21.78 -10.62 12.91
N TYR A 92 20.63 -11.29 12.79
CA TYR A 92 20.01 -12.04 13.89
C TYR A 92 20.72 -13.36 14.23
N LEU A 93 21.23 -14.08 13.22
CA LEU A 93 21.81 -15.42 13.39
C LEU A 93 23.33 -15.41 13.62
N GLY A 94 23.95 -14.23 13.63
CA GLY A 94 25.37 -14.07 13.88
C GLY A 94 26.19 -14.19 12.60
N ALA A 95 26.24 -13.11 11.82
CA ALA A 95 27.48 -12.80 11.11
C ALA A 95 28.57 -12.67 12.18
N PRO A 96 29.70 -13.41 12.09
CA PRO A 96 30.79 -13.22 13.02
C PRO A 96 31.21 -11.75 12.96
N SER A 97 31.26 -11.11 14.12
CA SER A 97 31.85 -9.80 14.32
C SER A 97 33.29 -9.75 13.82
#